data_AF-A0A0L8LP65-F1
#
_entry.id   AF-A0A0L8LP65-F1
#
_cell.length_a   1.000
_cell.length_b   1.000
_cell.length_c   1.000
_cell.angle_alpha   90.00
_cell.angle_beta   90.00
_cell.angle_gamma   90.00
#
_symmetry.space_group_name_H-M   'P 1'
#
loop_
_entity.id
_entity.type
_entity.pdbx_description
1 polymer ?
#
loop_
_entity_poly.entity_id
_entity_poly.type
_entity_poly.pdbx_seq_one_letter_code
_entity_poly.pdbx_strand_id
1 'polypeptide(L)'
;MPTSVLIAVALSVLLGFLVIVLPTGDTETSGSTAADDVTINAETVDGKKRVDFPQIRWNINHGSGAYLTMLDQLRNLAETSANGRVVSDVDTGVEVVITDDSENQSFADVVIGSGNTTRTLHAIVRLSDFYVVRFFSDDTPHDFVLNLASDVHVKEDATDDNWGFGKEGYDALARVANQSLTAVNLSESSLENSLRDLGVRSTDRTAQALGMLRYIIAITEASRFGHIANRIANGMDNRSNVFVTAQEVGLIRT
;
A
#
# COMPACT_ATOMS: atom_id res chain seq x y z
N MET A 1 -35.41 36.37 -42.85
CA MET A 1 -35.47 35.36 -41.77
C MET A 1 -34.73 35.92 -40.55
N PRO A 2 -35.41 36.23 -39.43
CA PRO A 2 -34.76 36.74 -38.23
C PRO A 2 -34.81 35.69 -37.11
N THR A 3 -33.67 35.36 -36.50
CA THR A 3 -33.60 34.78 -35.14
C THR A 3 -32.21 35.12 -34.58
N SER A 4 -32.08 36.27 -33.91
CA SER A 4 -32.20 36.43 -32.44
C SER A 4 -30.89 36.11 -31.73
N VAL A 5 -30.07 37.15 -31.57
CA VAL A 5 -28.94 37.24 -30.65
C VAL A 5 -29.50 37.43 -29.24
N LEU A 6 -29.14 36.56 -28.29
CA LEU A 6 -29.43 36.75 -26.87
C LEU A 6 -28.10 36.99 -26.14
N ILE A 7 -27.81 38.27 -25.94
CA ILE A 7 -26.89 38.77 -24.92
C ILE A 7 -27.76 39.20 -23.75
N ALA A 8 -27.54 38.62 -22.56
CA ALA A 8 -27.97 39.21 -21.30
C ALA A 8 -26.84 39.02 -20.28
N VAL A 9 -26.23 40.16 -19.96
CA VAL A 9 -25.17 40.36 -18.98
C VAL A 9 -25.79 40.80 -17.65
N ALA A 10 -25.02 40.61 -16.57
CA ALA A 10 -25.12 41.23 -15.24
C ALA A 10 -26.09 40.57 -14.24
N LEU A 11 -25.87 40.57 -12.92
CA LEU A 11 -24.76 40.85 -11.97
C LEU A 11 -25.48 40.83 -10.60
N SER A 12 -24.85 40.30 -9.53
CA SER A 12 -25.03 40.60 -8.07
C SER A 12 -24.91 39.29 -7.27
N VAL A 13 -23.88 39.02 -6.47
CA VAL A 13 -23.36 39.73 -5.28
C VAL A 13 -24.44 39.91 -4.22
N LEU A 14 -24.38 39.16 -3.10
CA LEU A 14 -24.09 39.68 -1.75
C LEU A 14 -24.48 38.65 -0.65
N LEU A 15 -23.47 38.32 0.18
CA LEU A 15 -23.41 37.92 1.59
C LEU A 15 -24.60 37.27 2.34
N GLY A 16 -24.23 36.34 3.24
CA GLY A 16 -24.86 36.29 4.56
C GLY A 16 -24.43 35.16 5.52
N PHE A 17 -23.37 35.42 6.32
CA PHE A 17 -23.17 35.04 7.74
C PHE A 17 -23.20 33.55 8.17
N LEU A 18 -22.12 32.95 8.70
CA LEU A 18 -21.48 33.13 10.04
C LEU A 18 -21.83 31.93 10.95
N VAL A 19 -20.83 31.09 11.28
CA VAL A 19 -20.67 30.59 12.66
C VAL A 19 -19.17 30.48 12.96
N ILE A 20 -18.74 31.36 13.86
CA ILE A 20 -17.48 31.30 14.61
C ILE A 20 -17.75 30.43 15.83
N VAL A 21 -16.93 29.40 16.06
CA VAL A 21 -16.67 28.88 17.42
C VAL A 21 -15.16 28.71 17.56
N LEU A 22 -14.55 29.68 18.23
CA LEU A 22 -13.25 29.54 18.88
C LEU A 22 -13.49 29.14 20.34
N PRO A 23 -12.70 28.21 20.89
CA PRO A 23 -12.31 28.25 22.29
C PRO A 23 -10.87 28.75 22.39
N THR A 24 -10.70 29.89 23.05
CA THR A 24 -9.43 30.41 23.58
C THR A 24 -8.99 29.63 24.81
N GLY A 25 -7.69 29.33 24.90
CA GLY A 25 -7.02 28.86 26.10
C GLY A 25 -5.51 28.85 25.88
N ASP A 26 -4.84 29.95 26.24
CA ASP A 26 -3.38 30.11 26.20
C ASP A 26 -2.69 29.22 27.25
N THR A 27 -1.60 28.56 26.88
CA THR A 27 -0.40 28.44 27.74
C THR A 27 0.82 28.02 26.91
N GLU A 28 1.86 28.84 26.92
CA GLU A 28 3.21 28.49 26.46
C GLU A 28 3.75 27.31 27.29
N THR A 29 4.44 26.35 26.66
CA THR A 29 5.64 25.65 27.18
C THR A 29 6.19 24.68 26.13
N SER A 30 7.46 24.91 25.79
CA SER A 30 8.56 24.01 25.38
C SER A 30 8.31 22.62 24.77
N GLY A 31 9.19 22.32 23.80
CA GLY A 31 9.16 21.14 22.95
C GLY A 31 9.19 19.78 23.63
N SER A 32 8.71 18.80 22.89
CA SER A 32 9.06 17.40 23.05
C SER A 32 8.89 16.70 21.70
N THR A 33 9.88 15.90 21.36
CA THR A 33 10.04 15.04 20.19
C THR A 33 8.75 14.28 19.88
N ALA A 34 8.16 14.51 18.70
CA ALA A 34 7.08 13.68 18.18
C ALA A 34 7.64 12.28 17.91
N ALA A 35 7.34 11.35 18.80
CA ALA A 35 7.49 9.93 18.55
C ALA A 35 6.49 9.52 17.45
N ASP A 36 7.03 8.79 16.49
CA ASP A 36 6.38 8.15 15.36
C ASP A 36 5.29 7.19 15.87
N ASP A 37 4.01 7.49 15.62
CA ASP A 37 2.89 6.71 16.17
C ASP A 37 2.42 5.68 15.13
N VAL A 38 2.93 4.45 15.25
CA VAL A 38 2.38 3.26 14.59
C VAL A 38 1.06 2.93 15.28
N THR A 39 -0.05 3.36 14.68
CA THR A 39 -1.37 3.16 15.29
C THR A 39 -1.83 1.71 15.12
N ILE A 40 -1.87 0.95 16.22
CA ILE A 40 -2.54 -0.36 16.30
C ILE A 40 -4.03 -0.09 16.53
N ASN A 41 -4.79 0.22 15.48
CA ASN A 41 -6.24 0.36 15.55
C ASN A 41 -6.91 -0.98 15.33
N ALA A 42 -7.31 -1.64 16.42
CA ALA A 42 -8.21 -2.79 16.38
C ALA A 42 -9.64 -2.29 16.09
N GLU A 43 -10.00 -2.14 14.81
CA GLU A 43 -11.39 -1.87 14.42
C GLU A 43 -12.09 -3.16 14.01
N THR A 44 -13.02 -3.60 14.85
CA THR A 44 -13.84 -4.78 14.61
C THR A 44 -15.01 -4.42 13.71
N VAL A 45 -14.91 -4.72 12.42
CA VAL A 45 -16.06 -4.67 11.50
C VAL A 45 -16.40 -6.11 11.07
N ASP A 46 -17.57 -6.56 11.54
CA ASP A 46 -18.36 -7.68 10.99
C ASP A 46 -17.74 -9.09 10.98
N GLY A 47 -17.37 -9.60 12.15
CA GLY A 47 -17.28 -11.06 12.40
C GLY A 47 -16.17 -11.84 11.68
N LYS A 48 -15.41 -11.23 10.76
CA LYS A 48 -14.14 -11.76 10.26
C LYS A 48 -13.04 -11.31 11.21
N LYS A 49 -12.40 -12.26 11.88
CA LYS A 49 -11.20 -12.04 12.69
C LYS A 49 -10.10 -11.53 11.75
N ARG A 50 -10.00 -10.20 11.56
CA ARG A 50 -8.87 -9.59 10.86
C ARG A 50 -7.63 -9.97 11.64
N VAL A 51 -6.65 -10.54 10.96
CA VAL A 51 -5.36 -10.82 11.58
C VAL A 51 -4.72 -9.45 11.83
N ASP A 52 -4.43 -9.14 13.09
CA ASP A 52 -3.90 -7.84 13.52
C ASP A 52 -2.42 -7.73 13.10
N PHE A 53 -2.20 -7.36 11.83
CA PHE A 53 -0.88 -6.99 11.34
C PHE A 53 -0.61 -5.50 11.62
N PRO A 54 0.63 -5.09 11.93
CA PRO A 54 1.00 -3.68 11.96
C PRO A 54 0.63 -2.98 10.65
N GLN A 55 -0.11 -1.87 10.75
CA GLN A 55 -0.56 -1.12 9.59
C GLN A 55 0.40 0.02 9.23
N ILE A 56 0.74 0.11 7.95
CA ILE A 56 1.44 1.26 7.37
C ILE A 56 0.52 1.91 6.34
N ARG A 57 0.26 3.21 6.51
CA ARG A 57 -0.64 3.95 5.61
C ARG A 57 0.16 4.66 4.53
N TRP A 58 -0.24 4.49 3.28
CA TRP A 58 0.33 5.21 2.15
C TRP A 58 -0.78 5.85 1.32
N ASN A 59 -0.78 7.19 1.29
CA ASN A 59 -1.60 7.95 0.36
C ASN A 59 -0.74 8.37 -0.84
N ILE A 60 -1.10 7.85 -2.02
CA ILE A 60 -0.38 8.09 -3.28
C ILE A 60 -0.28 9.60 -3.58
N ASN A 61 -1.31 10.37 -3.26
CA ASN A 61 -1.38 11.81 -3.54
C ASN A 61 -0.60 12.69 -2.57
N HIS A 62 -0.04 12.12 -1.51
CA HIS A 62 0.84 12.86 -0.60
C HIS A 62 2.29 12.92 -1.09
N GLY A 63 2.55 12.43 -2.32
CA GLY A 63 3.82 12.61 -3.03
C GLY A 63 4.96 11.73 -2.53
N SER A 64 6.17 12.08 -2.95
CA SER A 64 7.38 11.28 -2.71
C SER A 64 7.69 11.06 -1.23
N GLY A 65 7.45 12.08 -0.38
CA GLY A 65 7.70 12.01 1.05
C GLY A 65 6.89 10.89 1.72
N ALA A 66 5.58 10.86 1.48
CA ALA A 66 4.71 9.82 2.04
C ALA A 66 5.06 8.41 1.54
N TYR A 67 5.47 8.30 0.27
CA TYR A 67 5.92 7.03 -0.30
C TYR A 67 7.21 6.53 0.35
N LEU A 68 8.22 7.40 0.52
CA LEU A 68 9.48 7.03 1.17
C LEU A 68 9.28 6.71 2.65
N THR A 69 8.44 7.48 3.36
CA THR A 69 8.07 7.19 4.75
C THR A 69 7.44 5.81 4.89
N MET A 70 6.53 5.41 3.99
CA MET A 70 5.97 4.05 4.00
C MET A 70 7.06 2.97 3.87
N LEU A 71 8.01 3.15 2.95
CA LEU A 71 9.10 2.18 2.76
C LEU A 71 10.03 2.12 3.98
N ASP A 72 10.32 3.26 4.60
CA ASP A 72 11.16 3.32 5.80
C ASP A 72 10.48 2.68 7.00
N GLN A 73 9.19 2.93 7.20
CA GLN A 73 8.40 2.23 8.23
C GLN A 73 8.38 0.72 8.00
N LEU A 74 8.24 0.27 6.76
CA LEU A 74 8.26 -1.15 6.42
C LEU A 74 9.62 -1.80 6.71
N ARG A 75 10.73 -1.13 6.39
CA ARG A 75 12.09 -1.60 6.73
C ARG A 75 12.31 -1.64 8.24
N ASN A 76 11.87 -0.62 8.97
CA ASN A 76 11.97 -0.58 10.43
C ASN A 76 11.18 -1.72 11.09
N LEU A 77 9.99 -2.05 10.58
CA LEU A 77 9.23 -3.22 11.03
C LEU A 77 9.97 -4.53 10.77
N ALA A 78 10.60 -4.68 9.60
CA ALA A 78 11.38 -5.87 9.30
C ALA A 78 12.60 -6.02 10.20
N GLU A 79 13.33 -4.93 10.47
CA GLU A 79 14.48 -4.93 11.38
C GLU A 79 14.08 -5.25 12.83
N THR A 80 12.99 -4.65 13.32
CA THR A 80 12.51 -4.92 14.68
C THR A 80 11.99 -6.36 14.84
N SER A 81 11.28 -6.88 13.84
CA SER A 81 10.87 -8.30 13.79
C SER A 81 12.06 -9.26 13.80
N ALA A 82 13.09 -8.97 12.99
CA ALA A 82 14.31 -9.78 12.96
C ALA A 82 15.08 -9.73 14.29
N ASN A 83 15.18 -8.55 14.92
CA ASN A 83 15.91 -8.36 16.18
C ASN A 83 15.16 -8.91 17.40
N GLY A 84 13.82 -8.86 17.42
CA GLY A 84 13.01 -9.50 18.45
C GLY A 84 13.16 -11.04 18.48
N ARG A 85 13.61 -11.63 17.37
CA ARG A 85 13.97 -13.05 17.25
C ARG A 85 15.37 -13.36 17.78
N VAL A 86 16.24 -12.36 17.92
CA VAL A 86 17.60 -12.49 18.50
C VAL A 86 17.52 -12.23 20.01
N VAL A 87 16.89 -13.15 20.73
CA VAL A 87 17.14 -13.34 22.16
C VAL A 87 17.67 -14.77 22.34
N SER A 88 18.95 -14.88 22.63
CA SER A 88 19.67 -16.09 23.06
C SER A 88 20.75 -15.57 24.02
N ASP A 89 21.02 -16.10 25.21
CA ASP A 89 20.69 -17.36 25.88
C ASP A 89 21.19 -17.25 27.36
N VAL A 90 20.81 -18.22 28.21
CA VAL A 90 21.40 -18.63 29.51
C VAL A 90 21.07 -17.83 30.78
N ASP A 91 20.21 -18.39 31.64
CA ASP A 91 20.51 -18.78 33.05
C ASP A 91 19.34 -18.74 34.06
N THR A 92 18.08 -18.72 33.61
CA THR A 92 16.95 -18.92 34.53
C THR A 92 15.96 -19.88 33.92
N GLY A 93 15.95 -21.11 34.44
CA GLY A 93 15.01 -22.19 34.11
C GLY A 93 13.57 -21.84 34.44
N VAL A 94 13.01 -20.90 33.69
CA VAL A 94 11.58 -20.62 33.61
C VAL A 94 11.22 -20.80 32.15
N GLU A 95 10.56 -21.92 31.89
CA GLU A 95 9.89 -22.21 30.63
C GLU A 95 8.79 -21.16 30.43
N VAL A 96 9.12 -20.06 29.76
CA VAL A 96 8.12 -19.11 29.28
C VAL A 96 7.48 -19.77 28.07
N VAL A 97 6.26 -20.25 28.25
CA VAL A 97 5.39 -20.66 27.15
C VAL A 97 5.14 -19.42 26.29
N ILE A 98 5.88 -19.31 25.19
CA ILE A 98 5.63 -18.31 24.16
C ILE A 98 4.34 -18.74 23.47
N THR A 99 3.23 -18.11 23.84
CA THR A 99 1.96 -18.23 23.13
C THR A 99 2.11 -17.55 21.77
N ASP A 100 2.30 -18.35 20.70
CA ASP A 100 1.79 -18.25 19.32
C ASP A 100 1.54 -16.87 18.63
N ASP A 101 2.11 -15.77 19.11
CA ASP A 101 2.01 -14.42 18.51
C ASP A 101 3.08 -14.17 17.42
N SER A 102 3.90 -15.17 17.09
CA SER A 102 5.01 -15.03 16.13
C SER A 102 4.55 -14.89 14.67
N GLU A 103 3.36 -15.38 14.32
CA GLU A 103 2.83 -15.24 12.96
C GLU A 103 2.47 -13.79 12.64
N ASN A 104 1.89 -13.04 13.60
CA ASN A 104 1.51 -11.64 13.38
C ASN A 104 2.72 -10.71 13.25
N GLN A 105 3.87 -11.06 13.85
CA GLN A 105 5.12 -10.32 13.72
C GLN A 105 5.86 -10.58 12.40
N SER A 106 5.40 -11.54 11.59
CA SER A 106 6.04 -11.92 10.33
C SER A 106 5.50 -11.15 9.12
N PHE A 107 4.43 -10.36 9.30
CA PHE A 107 3.76 -9.62 8.23
C PHE A 107 3.41 -8.19 8.64
N ALA A 108 3.20 -7.33 7.65
CA ALA A 108 2.65 -5.98 7.80
C ALA A 108 1.51 -5.77 6.78
N ASP A 109 0.56 -4.91 7.12
CA ASP A 109 -0.52 -4.50 6.23
C ASP A 109 -0.24 -3.08 5.71
N VAL A 110 0.09 -2.96 4.43
CA VAL A 110 0.22 -1.66 3.78
C VAL A 110 -1.15 -1.23 3.26
N VAL A 111 -1.74 -0.23 3.89
CA VAL A 111 -3.03 0.35 3.55
C VAL A 111 -2.83 1.49 2.55
N ILE A 112 -3.15 1.23 1.30
CA ILE A 112 -2.90 2.10 0.15
C ILE A 112 -4.19 2.85 -0.18
N GLY A 113 -4.09 4.17 -0.30
CA GLY A 113 -5.20 5.04 -0.66
C GLY A 113 -4.81 6.16 -1.63
N SER A 114 -5.81 6.86 -2.14
CA SER A 114 -5.68 8.07 -2.95
C SER A 114 -6.68 9.11 -2.43
N GLY A 115 -6.28 10.38 -2.36
CA GLY A 115 -6.90 11.41 -1.52
C GLY A 115 -8.42 11.51 -1.56
N ASN A 116 -9.04 11.35 -2.73
CA ASN A 116 -10.49 11.55 -2.90
C ASN A 116 -11.27 10.23 -2.95
N THR A 117 -10.62 9.09 -2.82
CA THR A 117 -11.25 7.77 -2.92
C THR A 117 -11.45 7.19 -1.54
N THR A 118 -12.67 6.74 -1.24
CA THR A 118 -12.95 5.95 -0.02
C THR A 118 -12.31 4.55 -0.09
N ARG A 119 -11.94 4.11 -1.30
CA ARG A 119 -11.35 2.80 -1.53
C ARG A 119 -9.91 2.74 -1.02
N THR A 120 -9.68 1.79 -0.14
CA THR A 120 -8.35 1.36 0.26
C THR A 120 -8.04 0.00 -0.34
N LEU A 121 -6.78 -0.17 -0.73
CA LEU A 121 -6.21 -1.46 -1.09
C LEU A 121 -5.24 -1.85 0.01
N HIS A 122 -5.45 -3.02 0.59
CA HIS A 122 -4.57 -3.62 1.56
C HIS A 122 -3.58 -4.53 0.83
N ALA A 123 -2.30 -4.41 1.17
CA ALA A 123 -1.23 -5.26 0.68
C ALA A 123 -0.52 -5.90 1.88
N ILE A 124 -0.72 -7.20 2.08
CA ILE A 124 -0.04 -7.95 3.14
C ILE A 124 1.37 -8.27 2.67
N VAL A 125 2.35 -7.75 3.41
CA VAL A 125 3.77 -7.87 3.12
C VAL A 125 4.42 -8.79 4.13
N ARG A 126 5.15 -9.80 3.68
CA ARG A 126 6.01 -10.62 4.54
C ARG A 126 7.29 -9.86 4.88
N LEU A 127 7.57 -9.67 6.17
CA LEU A 127 8.68 -8.84 6.64
C LEU A 127 10.06 -9.47 6.42
N SER A 128 10.16 -10.81 6.30
CA SER A 128 11.45 -11.48 6.09
C SER A 128 12.11 -11.16 4.76
N ASP A 129 11.34 -10.76 3.75
CA ASP A 129 11.84 -10.48 2.41
C ASP A 129 11.06 -9.40 1.66
N PHE A 130 10.11 -8.72 2.31
CA PHE A 130 9.25 -7.69 1.73
C PHE A 130 8.30 -8.17 0.63
N TYR A 131 8.12 -9.48 0.40
CA TYR A 131 7.17 -9.94 -0.61
C TYR A 131 5.74 -9.60 -0.23
N VAL A 132 5.01 -8.96 -1.14
CA VAL A 132 3.55 -8.88 -1.05
C VAL A 132 2.94 -10.26 -1.31
N VAL A 133 2.24 -10.81 -0.33
CA VAL A 133 1.63 -12.16 -0.37
C VAL A 133 0.12 -12.14 -0.59
N ARG A 134 -0.53 -10.99 -0.41
CA ARG A 134 -1.97 -10.85 -0.61
C ARG A 134 -2.31 -9.39 -0.87
N PHE A 135 -3.24 -9.16 -1.79
CA PHE A 135 -3.99 -7.92 -1.88
C PHE A 135 -5.46 -8.17 -1.54
N PHE A 136 -6.12 -7.21 -0.91
CA PHE A 136 -7.57 -7.20 -0.77
C PHE A 136 -8.08 -5.77 -0.61
N SER A 137 -9.37 -5.54 -0.82
CA SER A 137 -9.99 -4.24 -0.59
C SER A 137 -11.23 -4.44 0.28
N ASP A 138 -11.37 -3.64 1.34
CA ASP A 138 -12.50 -3.71 2.27
C ASP A 138 -13.85 -3.49 1.58
N ASP A 139 -13.85 -2.71 0.50
CA ASP A 139 -15.04 -2.37 -0.29
C ASP A 139 -15.46 -3.50 -1.26
N THR A 140 -14.67 -4.58 -1.35
CA THR A 140 -14.94 -5.70 -2.26
C THR A 140 -14.77 -7.04 -1.56
N PRO A 141 -15.70 -8.00 -1.71
CA PRO A 141 -15.56 -9.31 -1.06
C PRO A 141 -14.51 -10.23 -1.72
N HIS A 142 -13.59 -9.69 -2.54
CA HIS A 142 -12.61 -10.46 -3.32
C HIS A 142 -11.22 -10.20 -2.76
N ASP A 143 -10.52 -11.30 -2.47
CA ASP A 143 -9.15 -11.28 -2.00
C ASP A 143 -8.26 -11.80 -3.12
N PHE A 144 -7.25 -11.03 -3.51
CA PHE A 144 -6.21 -11.47 -4.43
C PHE A 144 -5.08 -12.10 -3.61
N VAL A 145 -5.13 -13.41 -3.41
CA VAL A 145 -4.03 -14.13 -2.77
C VAL A 145 -2.90 -14.30 -3.78
N LEU A 146 -1.71 -13.81 -3.44
CA LEU A 146 -0.51 -13.92 -4.27
C LEU A 146 0.47 -14.90 -3.61
N ASN A 147 0.45 -16.15 -4.05
CA ASN A 147 1.39 -17.17 -3.59
C ASN A 147 2.77 -17.02 -4.26
N LEU A 148 3.41 -15.85 -4.10
CA LEU A 148 4.78 -15.61 -4.59
C LEU A 148 5.82 -16.48 -3.86
N ALA A 149 5.46 -17.05 -2.71
CA ALA A 149 6.30 -17.95 -1.94
C ALA A 149 5.52 -19.22 -1.53
N SER A 150 6.21 -20.35 -1.51
CA SER A 150 5.61 -21.69 -1.38
C SER A 150 5.24 -22.11 0.05
N ASP A 151 5.49 -21.24 1.03
CA ASP A 151 5.46 -21.52 2.47
C ASP A 151 4.25 -20.93 3.22
N VAL A 152 3.44 -20.10 2.57
CA VAL A 152 2.25 -19.51 3.19
C VAL A 152 1.05 -20.46 3.03
N HIS A 153 0.58 -21.03 4.14
CA HIS A 153 -0.65 -21.83 4.15
C HIS A 153 -1.86 -20.91 3.96
N VAL A 154 -2.50 -21.00 2.79
CA VAL A 154 -3.74 -20.28 2.49
C VAL A 154 -4.88 -20.94 3.26
N LYS A 155 -5.46 -20.24 4.25
CA LYS A 155 -6.75 -20.63 4.83
C LYS A 155 -7.83 -20.55 3.75
N GLU A 156 -8.59 -21.62 3.60
CA GLU A 156 -9.57 -21.95 2.54
C GLU A 156 -10.78 -21.00 2.38
N ASP A 157 -10.73 -19.76 2.88
CA ASP A 157 -11.87 -18.82 2.85
C ASP A 157 -11.81 -17.78 1.71
N ALA A 158 -10.95 -17.95 0.71
CA ALA A 158 -10.93 -17.08 -0.47
C ALA A 158 -11.99 -17.54 -1.50
N THR A 159 -13.21 -16.99 -1.38
CA THR A 159 -14.39 -17.48 -2.10
C THR A 159 -14.60 -17.00 -3.53
N ASP A 160 -13.74 -16.21 -4.17
CA ASP A 160 -13.87 -15.93 -5.61
C ASP A 160 -12.51 -15.49 -6.16
N ASP A 161 -12.07 -16.14 -7.24
CA ASP A 161 -10.81 -15.91 -7.97
C ASP A 161 -9.51 -16.19 -7.20
N ASN A 162 -9.25 -17.48 -6.97
CA ASN A 162 -7.94 -17.95 -6.55
C ASN A 162 -6.93 -17.68 -7.68
N TRP A 163 -6.29 -16.51 -7.68
CA TRP A 163 -5.12 -16.18 -8.48
C TRP A 163 -3.92 -16.98 -7.98
N GLY A 164 -4.04 -18.31 -8.06
CA GLY A 164 -3.01 -19.28 -7.70
C GLY A 164 -1.84 -19.18 -8.65
N PHE A 165 -1.05 -18.11 -8.54
CA PHE A 165 0.25 -18.01 -9.17
C PHE A 165 1.19 -18.90 -8.37
N GLY A 166 1.43 -20.12 -8.87
CA GLY A 166 2.55 -20.93 -8.39
C GLY A 166 3.86 -20.32 -8.89
N LYS A 167 4.89 -20.27 -8.03
CA LYS A 167 6.36 -20.13 -8.27
C LYS A 167 6.91 -19.18 -9.37
N GLU A 168 6.10 -18.46 -10.14
CA GLU A 168 6.45 -17.74 -11.40
C GLU A 168 6.15 -16.22 -11.34
N GLY A 169 6.23 -15.65 -10.13
CA GLY A 169 5.68 -14.36 -9.71
C GLY A 169 5.60 -13.20 -10.71
N TYR A 170 6.73 -12.71 -11.22
CA TYR A 170 6.74 -11.50 -12.06
C TYR A 170 6.43 -11.75 -13.54
N ASP A 171 6.99 -12.82 -14.11
CA ASP A 171 6.85 -13.11 -15.53
C ASP A 171 5.45 -13.66 -15.87
N ALA A 172 4.80 -14.36 -14.94
CA ALA A 172 3.41 -14.75 -15.09
C ALA A 172 2.48 -13.53 -15.07
N LEU A 173 2.67 -12.60 -14.12
CA LEU A 173 1.92 -11.35 -14.07
C LEU A 173 2.14 -10.49 -15.31
N ALA A 174 3.39 -10.32 -15.75
CA ALA A 174 3.74 -9.61 -16.97
C ALA A 174 3.06 -10.21 -18.21
N ARG A 175 2.98 -11.55 -18.29
CA ARG A 175 2.31 -12.27 -19.38
C ARG A 175 0.80 -12.05 -19.38
N VAL A 176 0.15 -12.13 -18.22
CA VAL A 176 -1.30 -11.86 -18.10
C VAL A 176 -1.61 -10.39 -18.37
N ALA A 177 -0.77 -9.48 -17.88
CA ALA A 177 -0.85 -8.05 -18.15
C ALA A 177 -0.53 -7.69 -19.62
N ASN A 178 -0.04 -8.67 -20.41
CA ASN A 178 0.43 -8.46 -21.78
C ASN A 178 1.44 -7.30 -21.90
N GLN A 179 2.33 -7.17 -20.91
CA GLN A 179 3.26 -6.06 -20.80
C GLN A 179 4.60 -6.55 -20.22
N SER A 180 5.71 -6.22 -20.88
CA SER A 180 7.03 -6.54 -20.35
C SER A 180 7.30 -5.74 -19.08
N LEU A 181 8.12 -6.28 -18.16
CA LEU A 181 8.49 -5.58 -16.93
C LEU A 181 9.07 -4.18 -17.20
N THR A 182 9.91 -4.05 -18.23
CA THR A 182 10.49 -2.77 -18.65
C THR A 182 9.50 -1.76 -19.21
N ALA A 183 8.29 -2.20 -19.58
CA ALA A 183 7.23 -1.33 -20.07
C ALA A 183 6.25 -0.93 -18.96
N VAL A 184 6.36 -1.50 -17.75
CA VAL A 184 5.47 -1.19 -16.63
C VAL A 184 5.76 0.22 -16.14
N ASN A 185 4.77 1.12 -16.32
CA ASN A 185 4.85 2.48 -15.80
C ASN A 185 4.46 2.53 -14.32
N LEU A 186 5.32 3.14 -13.51
CA LEU A 186 5.25 3.30 -12.05
C LEU A 186 5.01 4.76 -11.64
N SER A 187 4.54 5.61 -12.56
CA SER A 187 4.13 6.99 -12.24
C SER A 187 3.01 7.03 -11.20
N GLU A 188 2.88 8.15 -10.48
CA GLU A 188 1.78 8.41 -9.53
C GLU A 188 0.41 8.07 -10.16
N SER A 189 0.14 8.60 -11.35
CA SER A 189 -1.10 8.34 -12.10
C SER A 189 -1.31 6.87 -12.46
N SER A 190 -0.23 6.12 -12.72
CA SER A 190 -0.31 4.68 -13.02
C SER A 190 -0.63 3.88 -11.76
N LEU A 191 -0.08 4.28 -10.61
CA LEU A 191 -0.40 3.69 -9.30
C LEU A 191 -1.84 3.98 -8.90
N GLU A 192 -2.32 5.21 -9.06
CA GLU A 192 -3.74 5.56 -8.83
C GLU A 192 -4.69 4.75 -9.71
N ASN A 193 -4.39 4.60 -11.01
CA ASN A 193 -5.20 3.78 -11.89
C ASN A 193 -5.23 2.33 -11.40
N SER A 194 -4.09 1.81 -10.95
CA SER A 194 -4.00 0.45 -10.37
C SER A 194 -4.80 0.31 -9.08
N LEU A 195 -4.87 1.36 -8.25
CA LEU A 195 -5.74 1.37 -7.07
C LEU A 195 -7.20 1.16 -7.46
N ARG A 196 -7.65 1.86 -8.52
CA ARG A 196 -9.02 1.74 -9.04
C ARG A 196 -9.26 0.37 -9.66
N ASP A 197 -8.30 -0.13 -10.44
CA ASP A 197 -8.38 -1.42 -11.12
C ASP A 197 -8.50 -2.58 -10.11
N LEU A 198 -7.76 -2.52 -9.01
CA LEU A 198 -7.80 -3.54 -7.96
C LEU A 198 -8.98 -3.37 -6.98
N GLY A 199 -9.50 -2.15 -6.81
CA GLY A 199 -10.65 -1.87 -5.92
C GLY A 199 -12.03 -2.07 -6.56
N VAL A 200 -12.13 -2.68 -7.75
CA VAL A 200 -13.40 -2.92 -8.46
C VAL A 200 -13.53 -4.37 -8.90
N ARG A 201 -14.65 -5.01 -8.53
CA ARG A 201 -14.96 -6.41 -8.84
C ARG A 201 -14.96 -6.74 -10.33
N SER A 202 -15.42 -5.81 -11.18
CA SER A 202 -15.60 -6.05 -12.63
C SER A 202 -14.43 -5.57 -13.49
N THR A 203 -13.28 -5.30 -12.90
CA THR A 203 -12.09 -4.88 -13.66
C THR A 203 -11.59 -6.02 -14.52
N ASP A 204 -11.10 -5.69 -15.72
CA ASP A 204 -10.47 -6.65 -16.61
C ASP A 204 -9.25 -7.33 -15.97
N ARG A 205 -9.09 -8.62 -16.24
CA ARG A 205 -8.03 -9.46 -15.69
C ARG A 205 -6.63 -8.94 -16.02
N THR A 206 -6.44 -8.36 -17.21
CA THR A 206 -5.18 -7.74 -17.66
C THR A 206 -4.84 -6.53 -16.80
N ALA A 207 -5.83 -5.68 -16.52
CA ALA A 207 -5.66 -4.48 -15.71
C ALA A 207 -5.38 -4.81 -14.25
N GLN A 208 -6.04 -5.83 -13.69
CA GLN A 208 -5.74 -6.35 -12.35
C GLN A 208 -4.31 -6.87 -12.26
N ALA A 209 -3.85 -7.69 -13.22
CA ALA A 209 -2.47 -8.20 -13.26
C ALA A 209 -1.44 -7.07 -13.35
N LEU A 210 -1.71 -6.04 -14.18
CA LEU A 210 -0.84 -4.88 -14.30
C LEU A 210 -0.81 -4.05 -13.02
N GLY A 211 -1.97 -3.91 -12.34
CA GLY A 211 -2.07 -3.22 -11.07
C GLY A 211 -1.28 -3.91 -9.95
N MET A 212 -1.43 -5.23 -9.83
CA MET A 212 -0.64 -6.05 -8.90
C MET A 212 0.86 -5.88 -9.18
N LEU A 213 1.27 -5.98 -10.45
CA LEU A 213 2.66 -5.87 -10.85
C LEU A 213 3.29 -4.52 -10.46
N ARG A 214 2.56 -3.42 -10.64
CA ARG A 214 3.02 -2.08 -10.24
C ARG A 214 3.23 -1.98 -8.73
N TYR A 215 2.29 -2.47 -7.92
CA TYR A 215 2.40 -2.40 -6.47
C TYR A 215 3.47 -3.33 -5.91
N ILE A 216 3.64 -4.52 -6.47
CA ILE A 216 4.73 -5.42 -6.07
C ILE A 216 6.07 -4.73 -6.33
N ILE A 217 6.28 -4.09 -7.49
CA ILE A 217 7.53 -3.35 -7.75
C ILE A 217 7.67 -2.14 -6.80
N ALA A 218 6.60 -1.38 -6.60
CA ALA A 218 6.62 -0.18 -5.74
C ALA A 218 6.75 -0.49 -4.24
N ILE A 219 6.47 -1.71 -3.80
CA ILE A 219 6.58 -2.11 -2.38
C ILE A 219 7.75 -3.08 -2.21
N THR A 220 7.66 -4.29 -2.75
CA THR A 220 8.69 -5.34 -2.60
C THR A 220 10.04 -4.86 -3.10
N GLU A 221 10.11 -4.44 -4.36
CA GLU A 221 11.39 -4.16 -5.01
C GLU A 221 11.98 -2.83 -4.56
N ALA A 222 11.14 -1.82 -4.35
CA ALA A 222 11.56 -0.54 -3.77
C ALA A 222 12.05 -0.69 -2.32
N SER A 223 11.49 -1.62 -1.53
CA SER A 223 11.98 -1.90 -0.17
C SER A 223 13.39 -2.48 -0.19
N ARG A 224 13.66 -3.42 -1.11
CA ARG A 224 14.97 -4.07 -1.27
C ARG A 224 16.01 -3.17 -1.93
N PHE A 225 15.59 -2.35 -2.89
CA PHE A 225 16.47 -1.59 -3.76
C PHE A 225 16.17 -0.09 -3.69
N GLY A 226 16.94 0.62 -2.85
CA GLY A 226 16.75 2.07 -2.64
C GLY A 226 16.82 2.92 -3.91
N HIS A 227 17.54 2.49 -4.95
CA HIS A 227 17.57 3.19 -6.23
C HIS A 227 16.22 3.12 -6.97
N ILE A 228 15.49 2.01 -6.90
CA ILE A 228 14.13 1.89 -7.45
C ILE A 228 13.18 2.82 -6.68
N ALA A 229 13.26 2.80 -5.35
CA ALA A 229 12.47 3.70 -4.49
C ALA A 229 12.68 5.17 -4.87
N ASN A 230 13.94 5.62 -4.97
CA ASN A 230 14.27 7.00 -5.31
C ASN A 230 13.76 7.41 -6.70
N ARG A 231 13.77 6.50 -7.68
CA ARG A 231 13.25 6.79 -9.03
C ARG A 231 11.74 6.95 -9.05
N ILE A 232 11.02 6.11 -8.31
CA ILE A 232 9.56 6.23 -8.16
C ILE A 232 9.21 7.53 -7.43
N ALA A 233 9.89 7.80 -6.31
CA ALA A 233 9.74 9.03 -5.52
C ALA A 233 9.96 10.28 -6.39
N ASN A 234 11.08 10.36 -7.11
CA ASN A 234 11.35 11.46 -8.03
C ASN A 234 10.29 11.57 -9.15
N GLY A 235 9.74 10.43 -9.59
CA GLY A 235 8.67 10.41 -10.57
C GLY A 235 7.36 10.98 -10.07
N MET A 236 7.03 10.78 -8.79
CA MET A 236 5.87 11.39 -8.14
C MET A 236 6.02 12.92 -8.09
N ASP A 237 7.17 13.42 -7.63
CA ASP A 237 7.41 14.88 -7.52
C ASP A 237 7.37 15.59 -8.88
N ASN A 238 7.93 14.94 -9.90
CA ASN A 238 8.01 15.49 -11.26
C ASN A 238 6.80 15.14 -12.13
N ARG A 239 5.83 14.37 -11.61
CA ARG A 239 4.70 13.80 -12.38
C ARG A 239 5.14 13.13 -13.68
N SER A 240 6.28 12.45 -13.65
CA SER A 240 6.89 11.83 -14.82
C SER A 240 6.62 10.34 -14.87
N ASN A 241 6.68 9.78 -16.09
CA ASN A 241 6.66 8.33 -16.25
C ASN A 241 7.92 7.70 -15.65
N VAL A 242 7.75 6.55 -15.00
CA VAL A 242 8.83 5.80 -14.36
C VAL A 242 8.75 4.36 -14.83
N PHE A 243 9.86 3.81 -15.32
CA PHE A 243 9.94 2.43 -15.82
C PHE A 243 11.12 1.72 -15.21
N VAL A 244 11.02 0.43 -14.90
CA VAL A 244 12.23 -0.34 -14.56
C VAL A 244 13.10 -0.54 -15.80
N THR A 245 14.40 -0.41 -15.62
CA THR A 245 15.42 -0.65 -16.64
C THR A 245 15.63 -2.16 -16.82
N ALA A 246 16.23 -2.56 -17.94
CA ALA A 246 16.60 -3.97 -18.14
C ALA A 246 17.56 -4.51 -17.07
N GLN A 247 18.41 -3.63 -16.51
CA GLN A 247 19.33 -3.98 -15.42
C GLN A 247 18.56 -4.23 -14.11
N GLU A 248 17.62 -3.35 -13.76
CA GLU A 248 16.74 -3.53 -12.60
C GLU A 248 15.88 -4.80 -12.75
N VAL A 249 15.37 -5.09 -13.95
CA VAL A 249 14.67 -6.36 -14.23
C VAL A 249 15.58 -7.58 -13.99
N GLY A 250 16.87 -7.46 -14.28
CA GLY A 250 17.86 -8.49 -13.93
C GLY A 250 17.96 -8.71 -12.42
N LEU A 251 17.93 -7.64 -11.62
CA LEU A 251 17.97 -7.70 -10.15
C LEU A 251 16.67 -8.24 -9.54
N ILE A 252 15.51 -7.87 -10.10
CA ILE A 252 14.20 -8.36 -9.63
C ILE A 252 14.07 -9.88 -9.79
N ARG A 253 14.79 -10.46 -10.76
CA ARG A 253 14.74 -11.89 -11.08
C ARG A 253 15.75 -12.75 -10.31
N THR A 254 16.65 -12.15 -9.54
CA THR A 254 17.65 -12.88 -8.71
C THR A 254 17.14 -13.12 -7.32
#